data_AF-A0A0M2EXF6-F1
#
_entry.id   AF-A0A0M2EXF6-F1
#
_cell.length_a   1.000
_cell.length_b   1.000
_cell.length_c   1.000
_cell.angle_alpha   90.00
_cell.angle_beta   90.00
_cell.angle_gamma   90.00
#
_symmetry.space_group_name_H-M   'P 1'
#
loop_
_entity.id
_entity.type
_entity.pdbx_description
1 polymer ?
#
loop_
_entity_poly.entity_id
_entity_poly.type
_entity_poly.pdbx_seq_one_letter_code
_entity_poly.pdbx_strand_id
1 'polypeptide(L)' 'MLKLLKKSTCFLFKNMMFALFSISFLCIIYILLVGYAPWNEKTIHLIIAIAVCFGLGKFFTWLDEK' A
#
# COMPACT_ATOMS: atom_id res chain seq x y z
N MET A 1 -25.10 -14.53 11.94
CA MET A 1 -24.97 -13.23 11.24
C MET A 1 -23.70 -12.45 11.61
N LEU A 2 -23.39 -12.23 12.90
CA LEU A 2 -22.26 -11.39 13.32
C LEU A 2 -20.89 -11.81 12.77
N LYS A 3 -20.60 -13.12 12.69
CA LYS A 3 -19.33 -13.65 12.11
C LYS A 3 -19.17 -13.35 10.62
N LEU A 4 -20.25 -13.46 9.84
CA LEU A 4 -20.23 -13.15 8.41
C LEU A 4 -20.05 -11.66 8.17
N LEU A 5 -20.70 -10.82 8.99
CA LEU A 5 -20.55 -9.37 8.93
C LEU A 5 -19.10 -8.95 9.21
N LYS A 6 -18.49 -9.51 10.27
CA LYS A 6 -17.08 -9.25 10.64
C LYS A 6 -16.10 -9.69 9.55
N LYS A 7 -16.35 -10.84 8.91
CA LYS A 7 -15.52 -11.34 7.81
C LYS A 7 -15.62 -10.45 6.57
N SER A 8 -16.83 -9.98 6.25
CA SER A 8 -17.09 -9.09 5.12
C SER A 8 -16.45 -7.71 5.30
N THR A 9 -16.58 -7.10 6.48
CA THR A 9 -15.90 -5.81 6.76
C THR A 9 -14.38 -5.94 6.79
N CYS A 10 -13.85 -7.04 7.33
CA CYS A 10 -12.41 -7.30 7.28
C CYS A 10 -11.91 -7.42 5.83
N PHE A 11 -12.64 -8.15 4.98
CA PHE A 11 -12.31 -8.30 3.55
C PHE A 11 -12.37 -6.96 2.79
N LEU A 12 -13.42 -6.16 3.02
CA LEU A 12 -13.56 -4.83 2.42
C LEU A 12 -12.45 -3.89 2.86
N PHE A 13 -12.11 -3.89 4.14
CA PHE A 13 -11.00 -3.09 4.68
C PHE A 13 -9.67 -3.52 4.05
N LYS A 14 -9.46 -4.83 3.90
CA LYS A 14 -8.27 -5.40 3.26
C LYS A 14 -8.12 -4.90 1.82
N ASN A 15 -9.20 -4.95 1.05
CA ASN A 15 -9.24 -4.47 -0.33
C ASN A 15 -9.08 -2.94 -0.45
N MET A 16 -9.69 -2.16 0.44
CA MET A 16 -9.52 -0.70 0.44
C MET A 16 -8.07 -0.29 0.71
N MET A 17 -7.43 -0.92 1.69
CA MET A 17 -6.02 -0.65 2.01
C MET A 17 -5.11 -1.04 0.84
N PHE A 18 -5.40 -2.16 0.17
CA PHE A 18 -4.64 -2.58 -1.01
C PHE A 18 -4.83 -1.63 -2.20
N ALA A 19 -6.06 -1.14 -2.42
CA ALA A 19 -6.36 -0.16 -3.46
C ALA A 19 -5.64 1.18 -3.21
N LEU A 20 -5.70 1.70 -1.98
CA LEU A 20 -4.97 2.90 -1.57
C LEU A 20 -3.46 2.75 -1.80
N PHE A 21 -2.91 1.61 -1.38
CA PHE A 21 -1.50 1.30 -1.59
C PHE A 21 -1.13 1.29 -3.08
N SER A 22 -1.95 0.65 -3.93
CA SER A 22 -1.72 0.59 -5.37
C SER A 22 -1.77 1.96 -6.04
N ILE A 23 -2.69 2.84 -5.60
CA ILE A 23 -2.79 4.22 -6.08
C ILE A 23 -1.56 5.04 -5.66
N SER A 24 -1.14 4.94 -4.40
CA SER A 24 0.07 5.62 -3.92
C SER A 24 1.32 5.15 -4.67
N PHE A 25 1.44 3.86 -4.95
CA PHE A 25 2.53 3.29 -5.71
C PHE A 25 2.56 3.81 -7.16
N LEU A 26 1.39 3.89 -7.82
CA LEU A 26 1.27 4.49 -9.15
C LEU A 26 1.67 5.98 -9.16
N CYS A 27 1.27 6.75 -8.16
CA CYS A 27 1.69 8.15 -8.03
C CYS A 27 3.21 8.28 -7.87
N ILE A 28 3.83 7.41 -7.07
CA ILE A 28 5.29 7.39 -6.89
C ILE A 28 5.98 7.05 -8.22
N ILE A 29 5.53 6.02 -8.94
CA ILE A 29 6.06 5.66 -10.26
C ILE A 29 5.89 6.81 -11.25
N TYR A 30 4.74 7.49 -11.24
CA TYR A 30 4.49 8.65 -12.09
C TYR A 30 5.48 9.79 -11.80
N ILE A 31 5.72 10.11 -10.54
CA ILE A 31 6.74 11.10 -10.14
C ILE A 31 8.15 10.65 -10.57
N LEU A 32 8.44 9.34 -10.48
CA LEU A 32 9.74 8.78 -10.85
C LEU A 32 10.02 8.84 -12.36
N LEU A 33 9.02 8.49 -13.19
CA LEU A 33 9.16 8.32 -14.64
C LEU A 33 8.80 9.57 -15.44
N VAL A 34 7.75 10.28 -15.03
CA VAL A 34 7.18 11.43 -15.76
C VAL A 34 7.52 12.75 -15.07
N GLY A 35 7.67 12.76 -13.74
CA GLY A 35 8.02 13.95 -12.98
C GLY A 35 9.44 14.46 -13.25
N TYR A 36 9.56 15.79 -13.44
CA TYR A 36 10.83 16.53 -13.56
C TYR A 36 11.51 16.68 -12.18
N ALA A 37 11.54 15.61 -11.39
CA ALA A 37 12.20 15.62 -10.08
C ALA A 37 13.70 15.29 -10.24
N PRO A 38 14.61 15.96 -9.52
CA PRO A 38 16.01 15.58 -9.49
C PRO A 38 16.19 14.14 -9.00
N TRP A 39 17.19 13.43 -9.51
CA TRP A 39 17.46 12.01 -9.23
C TRP A 39 17.54 11.67 -7.72
N ASN A 40 17.96 12.62 -6.89
CA ASN A 40 18.01 12.46 -5.45
C ASN A 40 16.61 12.30 -4.82
N GLU A 41 15.63 13.10 -5.27
CA GLU A 41 14.24 13.00 -4.80
C GLU A 41 13.56 11.71 -5.27
N LYS A 42 13.89 11.26 -6.48
CA LYS A 42 13.42 9.97 -7.02
C LYS A 42 13.86 8.80 -6.14
N THR A 43 15.09 8.84 -5.65
CA THR A 43 15.64 7.81 -4.76
C THR A 43 14.92 7.77 -3.41
N ILE A 44 14.63 8.93 -2.84
CA ILE A 44 13.87 9.03 -1.58
C ILE A 44 12.45 8.47 -1.74
N HIS A 45 11.78 8.80 -2.85
CA HIS A 45 10.43 8.28 -3.14
C HIS A 45 10.43 6.76 -3.31
N LEU A 46 11.49 6.20 -3.92
CA LEU A 46 11.66 4.76 -4.06
C LEU A 46 11.84 4.07 -2.69
N ILE A 47 12.67 4.64 -1.80
CA ILE A 47 12.89 4.11 -0.45
C ILE A 47 11.59 4.13 0.35
N ILE A 48 10.83 5.23 0.28
CA ILE A 48 9.53 5.35 0.95
C ILE A 48 8.55 4.31 0.39
N ALA A 49 8.49 4.11 -0.93
CA ALA A 49 7.65 3.10 -1.55
C ALA A 49 7.98 1.69 -1.02
N ILE A 50 9.26 1.31 -0.99
CA ILE A 50 9.70 0.00 -0.50
C ILE A 50 9.34 -0.17 0.99
N ALA A 51 9.57 0.85 1.82
CA ALA A 51 9.23 0.80 3.23
C ALA A 51 7.72 0.61 3.47
N VAL A 52 6.90 1.33 2.70
CA VAL A 52 5.43 1.23 2.75
C VAL A 52 4.95 -0.13 2.25
N CYS A 53 5.51 -0.66 1.14
CA CYS A 53 5.26 -2.03 0.67
C CYS A 53 5.50 -3.06 1.79
N PHE A 54 6.67 -2.95 2.44
CA PHE A 54 7.10 -3.93 3.45
C PHE A 54 6.23 -3.86 4.71
N GLY A 55 5.93 -2.64 5.18
CA GLY A 55 5.08 -2.40 6.33
C GLY A 55 3.66 -2.92 6.11
N LEU A 56 3.05 -2.61 4.96
CA LEU A 56 1.72 -3.08 4.61
C LEU A 56 1.67 -4.59 4.39
N GLY A 57 2.67 -5.17 3.73
CA GLY A 57 2.79 -6.62 3.56
C GLY A 57 2.78 -7.33 4.91
N LYS A 58 3.62 -6.90 5.85
CA LYS A 58 3.65 -7.41 7.24
C LYS A 58 2.31 -7.21 7.96
N PHE A 59 1.65 -6.06 7.78
CA PHE A 59 0.37 -5.77 8.42
C PHE A 59 -0.74 -6.69 7.90
N PHE A 60 -0.75 -6.97 6.59
CA PHE A 60 -1.67 -7.92 5.99
C PHE A 60 -1.41 -9.36 6.42
N THR A 61 -0.15 -9.78 6.51
CA THR A 61 0.20 -11.11 7.02
C THR A 61 -0.28 -11.27 8.46
N TRP A 62 -0.04 -10.27 9.32
CA TRP A 62 -0.48 -10.31 10.71
C TRP A 62 -2.00 -10.30 10.89
N LEU A 63 -2.73 -9.60 10.02
CA LEU A 63 -4.19 -9.60 10.00
C LEU A 63 -4.78 -10.92 9.47
N ASP A 64 -4.07 -11.65 8.64
CA ASP A 64 -4.52 -12.94 8.10
C ASP A 64 -4.29 -14.09 9.11
N GLU A 65 -3.28 -13.95 9.96
CA GLU A 65 -2.90 -14.94 10.98
C GLU A 65 -3.78 -14.89 12.25
N LYS A 66 -4.71 -13.93 12.35
CA LYS A 66 -5.58 -13.67 13.52
C LYS A 66 -7.08 -13.77 13.18
#